data_AF-A0A8H3HSI5-F1
#
_entry.id   AF-A0A8H3HSI5-F1
#
_cell.length_a   1.000
_cell.length_b   1.000
_cell.length_c   1.000
_cell.angle_alpha   90.00
_cell.angle_beta   90.00
_cell.angle_gamma   90.00
#
_symmetry.space_group_name_H-M   'P 1'
#
loop_
_entity.id
_entity.type
_entity.pdbx_description
1 polymer ?
#
loop_
_entity_poly.entity_id
_entity_poly.type
_entity_poly.pdbx_seq_one_letter_code
_entity_poly.pdbx_strand_id
1 'polypeptide(L)'
;MLLTFATAVVLPTLALGNKPPAGVSPQSASLYAPIVSTSPATWKCLDGSKTILYSAINDDFCDCADGSDEPGTSACPNGTFYCTNEGHIGAAVKSSRVNDGICEPECCDGSDEPSGVCPNKCKEIGEKYRAEREAERKLRKTGGKIRTSYIAYAKKEVTRLRGAIASLKKEVEEKRAEETRLKAALEHTESVDAAALEHQKQSPLYQSLLSHNSALTSLRNKQAELQTKLDTLEDILANLKRSYNPNYQDMGVLEAVRGWGAYHGIEPDSESTLKQAGTDPLATEAEILEAQANSYATEEGDSGTESAPEKEPEPVKEDEWTKSKLDELARADHVALLLEHSRHISGPHDDESGTGSILDTIQTYVPDALIPAFLNVKTWLTGSAQTSASGEASEATVNARNAHNSAVNALRDSERELKDSEEALAKLESGGHFGKDGEWKKLDGKCLEKDTGEYTYSVCLFGSATQKSNRDHATNNLGRFSGWSDKPGVVPGSYEYYSRQYYKGGARCWNGPERSVIFDITCGTENSIQTIAEPEKCEYLFTGTSPALCWPLDENAENEKDEL
;
A
#
# COMPACT_ATOMS: atom_id res chain seq x y z
N MET A 1 49.41 35.24 59.75
CA MET A 1 48.81 36.22 58.82
C MET A 1 47.30 36.15 59.02
N LEU A 2 46.73 37.10 59.76
CA LEU A 2 45.31 37.10 60.13
C LEU A 2 44.49 37.74 59.01
N LEU A 3 43.57 37.01 58.39
CA LEU A 3 42.54 37.60 57.53
C LEU A 3 41.26 37.82 58.34
N THR A 4 40.90 39.09 58.52
CA THR A 4 39.62 39.52 59.08
C THR A 4 38.54 39.49 58.01
N PHE A 5 37.55 38.61 58.14
CA PHE A 5 36.31 38.71 57.36
C PHE A 5 35.48 39.88 57.86
N ALA A 6 35.31 40.91 57.03
CA ALA A 6 34.38 42.00 57.30
C ALA A 6 32.95 41.56 56.96
N THR A 7 32.15 41.26 57.97
CA THR A 7 30.71 41.01 57.81
C THR A 7 29.99 42.33 57.53
N ALA A 8 29.59 42.55 56.28
CA ALA A 8 28.74 43.66 55.91
C ALA A 8 27.32 43.46 56.50
N VAL A 9 27.01 44.19 57.56
CA VAL A 9 25.65 44.25 58.12
C VAL A 9 24.80 45.13 57.20
N VAL A 10 23.98 44.50 56.36
CA VAL A 10 22.92 45.21 55.63
C VAL A 10 21.80 45.51 56.63
N LEU A 11 21.72 46.76 57.08
CA LEU A 11 20.58 47.25 57.85
C LEU A 11 19.36 47.34 56.92
N PRO A 12 18.22 46.72 57.28
CA PRO A 12 16.97 46.97 56.57
C PRO A 12 16.50 48.39 56.91
N THR A 13 16.55 49.30 55.94
CA THR A 13 15.88 50.59 56.06
C THR A 13 14.38 50.36 56.13
N LEU A 14 13.79 50.64 57.30
CA LEU A 14 12.35 50.65 57.51
C LEU A 14 11.70 51.60 56.50
N ALA A 15 11.03 51.04 55.50
CA ALA A 15 10.20 51.82 54.59
C ALA A 15 8.99 52.36 55.38
N LEU A 16 9.01 53.65 55.67
CA LEU A 16 7.81 54.38 56.08
C LEU A 16 6.81 54.32 54.93
N GLY A 17 5.62 53.77 55.19
CA GLY A 17 4.62 53.48 54.18
C GLY A 17 3.93 54.73 53.64
N ASN A 18 4.57 55.42 52.70
CA ASN A 18 3.87 56.28 51.76
C ASN A 18 3.22 55.37 50.71
N LYS A 19 1.87 55.34 50.66
CA LYS A 19 1.14 54.78 49.52
C LYS A 19 1.58 55.56 48.27
N PRO A 20 1.87 54.90 47.13
CA PRO A 20 2.20 55.61 45.90
C PRO A 20 1.04 56.52 45.47
N PRO A 21 1.29 57.55 44.63
CA PRO A 21 0.23 58.38 44.05
C PRO A 21 -0.84 57.53 43.36
N ALA A 22 -2.08 58.04 43.31
CA ALA A 22 -3.17 57.38 42.60
C ALA A 22 -2.79 57.12 41.13
N GLY A 23 -3.25 55.99 40.58
CA GLY A 23 -2.96 55.56 39.22
C GLY A 23 -1.55 55.01 38.95
N VAL A 24 -0.67 54.94 39.96
CA VAL A 24 0.68 54.36 39.82
C VAL A 24 0.67 52.84 40.03
N SER A 25 1.26 52.08 39.10
CA SER A 25 1.39 50.62 39.21
C SER A 25 2.33 50.18 40.35
N PRO A 26 2.14 49.00 40.97
CA PRO A 26 3.05 48.46 41.98
C PRO A 26 4.51 48.38 41.52
N GLN A 27 4.74 48.11 40.24
CA GLN A 27 6.09 48.00 39.66
C GLN A 27 6.78 49.37 39.49
N SER A 28 6.00 50.43 39.21
CA SER A 28 6.52 51.80 39.08
C SER A 28 6.51 52.60 40.40
N ALA A 29 5.87 52.09 41.46
CA ALA A 29 5.70 52.78 42.74
C ALA A 29 7.00 53.36 43.34
N SER A 30 8.13 52.66 43.20
CA SER A 30 9.44 53.15 43.70
C SER A 30 9.99 54.36 42.94
N LEU A 31 9.53 54.61 41.72
CA LEU A 31 9.95 55.75 40.90
C LEU A 31 9.29 57.07 41.34
N TYR A 32 8.17 56.98 42.07
CA TYR A 32 7.38 58.10 42.58
C TYR A 32 7.75 58.53 44.01
N ALA A 33 8.97 58.21 44.45
CA ALA A 33 9.49 58.62 45.74
C ALA A 33 9.93 60.10 45.73
N PRO A 34 9.56 60.92 46.74
CA PRO A 34 9.94 62.33 46.82
C PRO A 34 11.44 62.52 47.09
N ILE A 35 12.05 63.52 46.45
CA ILE A 35 13.42 63.96 46.71
C ILE A 35 13.39 64.94 47.90
N VAL A 36 13.68 64.41 49.10
CA VAL A 36 13.57 65.14 50.39
C VAL A 36 14.78 66.05 50.69
N SER A 37 15.79 66.10 49.80
CA SER A 37 16.95 67.00 49.97
C SER A 37 16.65 68.48 49.67
N THR A 38 15.44 68.78 49.17
CA THR A 38 14.95 70.15 48.92
C THR A 38 13.73 70.45 49.79
N SER A 39 13.51 71.72 50.10
CA SER A 39 12.30 72.21 50.77
C SER A 39 11.72 73.38 49.96
N PRO A 40 10.54 73.23 49.34
CA PRO A 40 9.69 72.04 49.28
C PRO A 40 10.33 70.82 48.57
N ALA A 41 9.80 69.63 48.84
CA ALA A 41 10.26 68.39 48.22
C ALA A 41 9.99 68.39 46.71
N THR A 42 10.94 67.87 45.95
CA THR A 42 10.90 67.86 44.47
C THR A 42 10.80 66.43 43.94
N TRP A 43 10.40 66.30 42.68
CA TRP A 43 10.43 65.04 41.94
C TRP A 43 10.83 65.30 40.49
N LYS A 44 11.32 64.26 39.81
CA LYS A 44 11.84 64.36 38.45
C LYS A 44 10.98 63.49 37.52
N CYS A 45 10.52 64.07 36.42
CA CYS A 45 9.82 63.34 35.34
C CYS A 45 10.60 62.09 34.95
N LEU A 46 9.91 61.01 34.55
CA LEU A 46 10.55 59.72 34.27
C LEU A 46 11.45 59.76 33.02
N ASP A 47 11.07 60.55 32.01
CA ASP A 47 11.92 60.92 30.86
C ASP A 47 13.16 61.76 31.23
N GLY A 48 13.18 62.30 32.46
CA GLY A 48 14.23 63.16 32.99
C GLY A 48 14.23 64.59 32.48
N SER A 49 13.19 65.03 31.77
CA SER A 49 13.08 66.35 31.11
C SER A 49 13.08 67.53 32.08
N LYS A 50 12.33 67.42 33.19
CA LYS A 50 12.09 68.50 34.15
C LYS A 50 12.15 67.96 35.58
N THR A 51 12.37 68.87 36.53
CA THR A 51 12.20 68.62 37.97
C THR A 51 11.11 69.56 38.46
N ILE A 52 10.07 68.98 39.05
CA ILE A 52 8.85 69.65 39.50
C ILE A 52 8.72 69.53 41.02
N LEU A 53 7.72 70.19 41.60
CA LEU A 53 7.38 70.00 43.02
C LEU A 53 6.68 68.65 43.19
N TYR A 54 6.90 67.96 44.31
CA TYR A 54 6.18 66.71 44.60
C TYR A 54 4.65 66.92 44.75
N SER A 55 4.22 68.15 44.99
CA SER A 55 2.81 68.56 45.02
C SER A 55 2.19 68.79 43.64
N ALA A 56 3.00 68.78 42.58
CA ALA A 56 2.56 68.86 41.18
C ALA A 56 2.54 67.45 40.55
N ILE A 57 2.08 66.47 41.33
CA ILE A 57 1.82 65.11 40.88
C ILE A 57 0.35 64.85 41.19
N ASN A 58 -0.44 64.55 40.15
CA ASN A 58 -1.90 64.52 40.18
C ASN A 58 -2.50 65.88 40.59
N ASP A 59 -2.07 66.97 39.96
CA ASP A 59 -2.59 68.34 40.20
C ASP A 59 -3.50 68.89 39.08
N ASP A 60 -3.93 68.02 38.16
CA ASP A 60 -4.72 68.32 36.95
C ASP A 60 -3.99 69.20 35.92
N PHE A 61 -2.65 69.32 35.99
CA PHE A 61 -1.85 70.05 35.01
C PHE A 61 -0.71 69.21 34.43
N CYS A 62 -0.65 69.10 33.09
CA CYS A 62 0.40 68.34 32.42
C CYS A 62 1.72 69.12 32.30
N ASP A 63 2.62 68.85 33.24
CA ASP A 63 3.87 69.54 33.54
C ASP A 63 5.12 68.80 33.01
N CYS A 64 5.05 67.47 32.82
CA CYS A 64 6.05 66.61 32.17
C CYS A 64 5.68 66.23 30.73
N ALA A 65 6.68 66.13 29.83
CA ALA A 65 6.44 65.85 28.41
C ALA A 65 6.04 64.38 28.13
N ASP A 66 6.40 63.46 29.02
CA ASP A 66 5.98 62.06 29.01
C ASP A 66 4.64 61.81 29.71
N GLY A 67 4.09 62.81 30.40
CA GLY A 67 2.89 62.72 31.22
C GLY A 67 3.04 61.84 32.46
N SER A 68 4.28 61.66 32.95
CA SER A 68 4.56 60.81 34.11
C SER A 68 4.17 61.43 35.45
N ASP A 69 3.94 62.73 35.50
CA ASP A 69 3.43 63.55 36.60
C ASP A 69 1.95 63.33 36.91
N GLU A 70 1.14 62.96 35.92
CA GLU A 70 -0.31 62.81 36.05
C GLU A 70 -0.78 61.35 35.85
N PRO A 71 -0.28 60.36 36.63
CA PRO A 71 -0.75 58.97 36.56
C PRO A 71 -2.19 58.80 37.07
N GLY A 72 -2.67 59.71 37.91
CA GLY A 72 -3.94 59.65 38.63
C GLY A 72 -5.07 60.53 38.09
N THR A 73 -4.83 61.27 37.00
CA THR A 73 -5.80 62.25 36.43
C THR A 73 -5.91 62.08 34.91
N SER A 74 -6.77 62.89 34.29
CA SER A 74 -6.94 62.95 32.83
C SER A 74 -6.10 64.04 32.14
N ALA A 75 -5.22 64.74 32.86
CA ALA A 75 -4.60 65.99 32.38
C ALA A 75 -3.55 65.77 31.27
N CYS A 76 -2.83 64.64 31.31
CA CYS A 76 -1.84 64.30 30.28
C CYS A 76 -2.40 63.31 29.23
N PRO A 77 -2.43 63.67 27.93
CA PRO A 77 -3.09 62.85 26.89
C PRO A 77 -2.40 61.52 26.58
N ASN A 78 -1.12 61.37 26.95
CA ASN A 78 -0.36 60.12 26.84
C ASN A 78 -0.31 59.32 28.16
N GLY A 79 -0.95 59.83 29.22
CA GLY A 79 -0.94 59.21 30.55
C GLY A 79 -1.67 57.87 30.59
N THR A 80 -1.32 57.04 31.57
CA THR A 80 -1.93 55.74 31.83
C THR A 80 -2.21 55.62 33.32
N PHE A 81 -3.45 55.31 33.67
CA PHE A 81 -3.92 55.14 35.04
C PHE A 81 -4.00 53.67 35.40
N TYR A 82 -3.39 53.27 36.52
CA TYR A 82 -3.43 51.91 37.03
C TYR A 82 -4.51 51.72 38.11
N CYS A 83 -5.55 50.95 37.77
CA CYS A 83 -6.54 50.48 38.73
C CYS A 83 -5.95 49.29 39.50
N THR A 84 -5.93 49.38 40.83
CA THR A 84 -5.35 48.33 41.68
C THR A 84 -6.22 47.08 41.70
N ASN A 85 -7.54 47.24 41.49
CA ASN A 85 -8.52 46.18 41.36
C ASN A 85 -8.49 45.17 42.53
N GLU A 86 -8.42 45.65 43.78
CA GLU A 86 -8.27 44.78 44.96
C GLU A 86 -9.28 43.61 44.97
N GLY A 87 -8.77 42.38 44.87
CA GLY A 87 -9.57 41.15 44.79
C GLY A 87 -9.73 40.57 43.37
N HIS A 88 -9.28 41.27 42.33
CA HIS A 88 -9.06 40.81 40.96
C HIS A 88 -7.63 41.19 40.49
N ILE A 89 -7.36 41.20 39.18
CA ILE A 89 -6.07 41.56 38.59
C ILE A 89 -6.05 43.06 38.31
N GLY A 90 -4.98 43.75 38.70
CA GLY A 90 -4.78 45.17 38.40
C GLY A 90 -4.62 45.45 36.91
N ALA A 91 -5.24 46.53 36.43
CA ALA A 91 -5.34 46.87 35.01
C ALA A 91 -4.94 48.32 34.75
N ALA A 92 -4.53 48.63 33.51
CA ALA A 92 -4.03 49.93 33.12
C ALA A 92 -4.93 50.54 32.04
N VAL A 93 -5.69 51.58 32.41
CA VAL A 93 -6.59 52.33 31.53
C VAL A 93 -5.94 53.62 31.03
N LYS A 94 -6.46 54.21 29.96
CA LYS A 94 -5.94 55.48 29.43
C LYS A 94 -6.37 56.64 30.33
N SER A 95 -5.46 57.60 30.56
CA SER A 95 -5.73 58.86 31.28
C SER A 95 -6.99 59.57 30.75
N SER A 96 -7.26 59.51 29.45
CA SER A 96 -8.47 60.07 28.81
C SER A 96 -9.81 59.43 29.23
N ARG A 97 -9.81 58.41 30.10
CA ARG A 97 -10.98 57.70 30.63
C ARG A 97 -11.05 57.74 32.16
N VAL A 98 -10.35 58.70 32.76
CA VAL A 98 -10.35 58.97 34.20
C VAL A 98 -11.21 60.20 34.42
N ASN A 99 -12.19 60.15 35.33
CA ASN A 99 -13.16 61.22 35.59
C ASN A 99 -13.96 61.68 34.33
N ASP A 100 -14.26 60.78 33.40
CA ASP A 100 -15.11 61.07 32.22
C ASP A 100 -16.61 60.79 32.45
N GLY A 101 -16.94 60.16 33.58
CA GLY A 101 -18.30 59.81 34.00
C GLY A 101 -18.76 58.40 33.58
N ILE A 102 -17.87 57.58 33.02
CA ILE A 102 -18.17 56.23 32.52
C ILE A 102 -17.27 55.20 33.21
N CYS A 103 -17.88 54.27 33.96
CA CYS A 103 -17.15 53.20 34.63
C CYS A 103 -16.51 52.23 33.63
N GLU A 104 -15.18 52.16 33.61
CA GLU A 104 -14.43 51.29 32.72
C GLU A 104 -14.49 49.81 33.15
N PRO A 105 -14.70 48.86 32.21
CA PRO A 105 -14.85 47.44 32.55
C PRO A 105 -13.55 46.79 33.05
N GLU A 106 -12.40 47.41 32.73
CA GLU A 106 -11.07 47.00 33.20
C GLU A 106 -10.78 47.52 34.61
N CYS A 107 -11.45 48.59 35.06
CA CYS A 107 -11.31 49.20 36.37
C CYS A 107 -12.42 48.70 37.32
N CYS A 108 -12.37 47.42 37.69
CA CYS A 108 -13.45 46.81 38.47
C CYS A 108 -13.61 47.40 39.89
N ASP A 109 -12.64 48.17 40.39
CA ASP A 109 -12.71 48.82 41.70
C ASP A 109 -13.44 50.16 41.67
N GLY A 110 -13.66 50.74 40.47
CA GLY A 110 -14.26 52.05 40.28
C GLY A 110 -13.32 53.21 40.62
N SER A 111 -11.99 52.98 40.61
CA SER A 111 -10.99 54.01 40.94
C SER A 111 -10.67 54.98 39.80
N ASP A 112 -11.17 54.70 38.59
CA ASP A 112 -11.24 55.57 37.42
C ASP A 112 -12.13 56.80 37.64
N GLU A 113 -13.12 56.71 38.53
CA GLU A 113 -14.14 57.74 38.74
C GLU A 113 -14.21 58.23 40.20
N PRO A 114 -14.81 59.41 40.46
CA PRO A 114 -15.00 59.90 41.82
C PRO A 114 -15.85 58.96 42.68
N SER A 115 -15.44 58.81 43.95
CA SER A 115 -16.07 57.93 44.93
C SER A 115 -17.60 58.11 45.00
N GLY A 116 -18.34 57.13 44.49
CA GLY A 116 -19.81 57.09 44.49
C GLY A 116 -20.44 57.08 43.09
N VAL A 117 -19.67 57.32 42.03
CA VAL A 117 -20.12 57.15 40.63
C VAL A 117 -20.11 55.66 40.26
N CYS A 118 -18.98 54.98 40.50
CA CYS A 118 -18.77 53.58 40.11
C CYS A 118 -18.76 52.62 41.32
N PRO A 119 -19.53 51.51 41.28
CA PRO A 119 -19.51 50.52 42.34
C PRO A 119 -18.39 49.48 42.13
N ASN A 120 -17.61 49.21 43.19
CA ASN A 120 -16.59 48.16 43.16
C ASN A 120 -17.22 46.76 42.96
N LYS A 121 -16.83 46.08 41.88
CA LYS A 121 -17.23 44.73 41.49
C LYS A 121 -16.06 43.73 41.48
N CYS A 122 -14.84 44.14 41.83
CA CYS A 122 -13.65 43.29 41.74
C CYS A 122 -13.79 41.98 42.51
N LYS A 123 -14.48 41.97 43.65
CA LYS A 123 -14.67 40.75 44.42
C LYS A 123 -15.45 39.68 43.63
N GLU A 124 -16.57 40.05 43.02
CA GLU A 124 -17.40 39.12 42.24
C GLU A 124 -16.68 38.64 40.97
N ILE A 125 -16.08 39.58 40.23
CA ILE A 125 -15.33 39.30 39.00
C ILE A 125 -14.11 38.42 39.31
N GLY A 126 -13.37 38.73 40.36
CA GLY A 126 -12.20 37.98 40.80
C GLY A 126 -12.53 36.60 41.38
N GLU A 127 -13.63 36.45 42.12
CA GLU A 127 -14.11 35.14 42.57
C GLU A 127 -14.49 34.25 41.37
N LYS A 128 -15.20 34.80 40.38
CA LYS A 128 -15.53 34.09 39.15
C LYS A 128 -14.27 33.73 38.35
N TYR A 129 -13.36 34.68 38.15
CA TYR A 129 -12.09 34.45 37.44
C TYR A 129 -11.25 33.34 38.09
N ARG A 130 -11.08 33.38 39.43
CA ARG A 130 -10.39 32.31 40.17
C ARG A 130 -11.08 30.97 40.03
N ALA A 131 -12.41 30.92 40.08
CA ALA A 131 -13.16 29.68 39.90
C ALA A 131 -13.00 29.08 38.48
N GLU A 132 -13.05 29.92 37.44
CA GLU A 132 -12.84 29.51 36.04
C GLU A 132 -11.39 29.01 35.81
N ARG A 133 -10.39 29.73 36.32
CA ARG A 133 -8.97 29.33 36.24
C ARG A 133 -8.66 28.09 37.06
N GLU A 134 -9.25 27.93 38.25
CA GLU A 134 -9.11 26.71 39.04
C GLU A 134 -9.78 25.52 38.35
N ALA A 135 -10.93 25.71 37.70
CA ALA A 135 -11.60 24.69 36.90
C ALA A 135 -10.74 24.27 35.68
N GLU A 136 -10.17 25.22 34.94
CA GLU A 136 -9.23 24.94 33.83
C GLU A 136 -7.99 24.20 34.34
N ARG A 137 -7.39 24.63 35.45
CA ARG A 137 -6.24 23.99 36.09
C ARG A 137 -6.57 22.56 36.56
N LYS A 138 -7.75 22.33 37.13
CA LYS A 138 -8.26 20.99 37.50
C LYS A 138 -8.47 20.10 36.27
N LEU A 139 -9.05 20.64 35.19
CA LEU A 139 -9.22 19.95 33.92
C LEU A 139 -7.86 19.56 33.32
N ARG A 140 -6.95 20.52 33.18
CA ARG A 140 -5.58 20.32 32.67
C ARG A 140 -4.81 19.29 33.49
N LYS A 141 -4.85 19.37 34.82
CA LYS A 141 -4.19 18.41 35.73
C LYS A 141 -4.77 17.00 35.63
N THR A 142 -6.08 16.88 35.38
CA THR A 142 -6.75 15.58 35.22
C THR A 142 -6.46 14.98 33.84
N GLY A 143 -6.60 15.76 32.77
CA GLY A 143 -6.23 15.36 31.41
C GLY A 143 -4.74 15.03 31.29
N GLY A 144 -3.86 15.80 31.94
CA GLY A 144 -2.42 15.54 31.99
C GLY A 144 -2.05 14.20 32.64
N LYS A 145 -2.74 13.80 33.73
CA LYS A 145 -2.59 12.45 34.30
C LYS A 145 -2.98 11.35 33.29
N ILE A 146 -4.03 11.58 32.50
CA ILE A 146 -4.45 10.66 31.45
C ILE A 146 -3.41 10.65 30.29
N ARG A 147 -2.86 11.80 29.90
CA ARG A 147 -1.73 11.93 28.94
C ARG A 147 -0.53 11.10 29.37
N THR A 148 -0.15 11.14 30.65
CA THR A 148 0.93 10.29 31.19
C THR A 148 0.65 8.80 30.97
N SER A 149 -0.61 8.36 31.10
CA SER A 149 -0.99 6.96 30.79
C SER A 149 -0.88 6.60 29.31
N TYR A 150 -1.09 7.57 28.41
CA TYR A 150 -0.94 7.38 26.96
C TYR A 150 0.55 7.30 26.57
N ILE A 151 1.39 8.15 27.17
CA ILE A 151 2.85 8.11 27.01
C ILE A 151 3.42 6.79 27.56
N ALA A 152 2.93 6.31 28.71
CA ALA A 152 3.32 5.01 29.25
C ALA A 152 2.95 3.85 28.30
N TYR A 153 1.79 3.92 27.65
CA TYR A 153 1.40 2.98 26.59
C TYR A 153 2.35 3.05 25.39
N ALA A 154 2.67 4.24 24.89
CA ALA A 154 3.60 4.43 23.78
C ALA A 154 5.00 3.89 24.08
N LYS A 155 5.55 4.15 25.27
CA LYS A 155 6.85 3.62 25.72
C LYS A 155 6.85 2.09 25.84
N LYS A 156 5.75 1.49 26.30
CA LYS A 156 5.57 0.02 26.29
C LYS A 156 5.58 -0.52 24.87
N GLU A 157 4.90 0.16 23.94
CA GLU A 157 4.81 -0.24 22.54
C GLU A 157 6.15 -0.12 21.79
N VAL A 158 6.94 0.94 22.04
CA VAL A 158 8.34 1.06 21.60
C VAL A 158 9.16 -0.15 22.07
N THR A 159 9.02 -0.53 23.34
CA THR A 159 9.75 -1.69 23.90
C THR A 159 9.31 -3.00 23.24
N ARG A 160 7.99 -3.17 23.00
CA ARG A 160 7.44 -4.35 22.29
C ARG A 160 7.96 -4.45 20.86
N LEU A 161 7.92 -3.35 20.10
CA LEU A 161 8.40 -3.29 18.72
C LEU A 161 9.90 -3.54 18.63
N ARG A 162 10.73 -2.92 19.48
CA ARG A 162 12.18 -3.20 19.53
C ARG A 162 12.48 -4.67 19.83
N GLY A 163 11.72 -5.30 20.73
CA GLY A 163 11.83 -6.73 21.01
C GLY A 163 11.46 -7.60 19.80
N ALA A 164 10.34 -7.31 19.14
CA ALA A 164 9.89 -8.02 17.94
C ALA A 164 10.86 -7.86 16.76
N ILE A 165 11.39 -6.65 16.54
CA ILE A 165 12.42 -6.37 15.52
C ILE A 165 13.70 -7.17 15.82
N ALA A 166 14.10 -7.30 17.09
CA ALA A 166 15.27 -8.10 17.46
C ALA A 166 15.08 -9.60 17.19
N SER A 167 13.89 -10.16 17.45
CA SER A 167 13.58 -11.56 17.11
C SER A 167 13.44 -11.76 15.59
N LEU A 168 12.73 -10.87 14.89
CA LEU A 168 12.54 -10.94 13.44
C LEU A 168 13.87 -10.80 12.69
N LYS A 169 14.81 -9.97 13.15
CA LYS A 169 16.16 -9.90 12.58
C LYS A 169 16.89 -11.24 12.69
N LYS A 170 16.81 -11.92 13.83
CA LYS A 170 17.41 -13.25 14.00
C LYS A 170 16.76 -14.29 13.08
N GLU A 171 15.42 -14.29 12.99
CA GLU A 171 14.67 -15.19 12.11
C GLU A 171 14.96 -14.95 10.62
N VAL A 172 15.08 -13.69 10.19
CA VAL A 172 15.46 -13.32 8.82
C VAL A 172 16.87 -13.82 8.49
N GLU A 173 17.85 -13.65 9.38
CA GLU A 173 19.21 -14.16 9.14
C GLU A 173 19.26 -15.70 9.11
N GLU A 174 18.47 -16.39 9.95
CA GLU A 174 18.31 -17.85 9.91
C GLU A 174 17.67 -18.31 8.59
N LYS A 175 16.60 -17.64 8.13
CA LYS A 175 15.93 -17.95 6.85
C LYS A 175 16.80 -17.61 5.63
N ARG A 176 17.64 -16.56 5.69
CA ARG A 176 18.63 -16.24 4.65
C ARG A 176 19.68 -17.34 4.51
N ALA A 177 20.21 -17.82 5.63
CA ALA A 177 21.16 -18.94 5.63
C ALA A 177 20.52 -20.21 5.05
N GLU A 178 19.25 -20.48 5.38
CA GLU A 178 18.50 -21.61 4.83
C GLU A 178 18.18 -21.47 3.34
N GLU A 179 17.75 -20.29 2.87
CA GLU A 179 17.55 -20.00 1.44
C GLU A 179 18.84 -20.24 0.66
N THR A 180 19.98 -19.75 1.17
CA THR A 180 21.28 -19.90 0.52
C THR A 180 21.73 -21.36 0.48
N ARG A 181 21.44 -22.14 1.53
CA ARG A 181 21.67 -23.60 1.57
C ARG A 181 20.82 -24.33 0.52
N LEU A 182 19.52 -24.04 0.46
CA LEU A 182 18.59 -24.67 -0.49
C LEU A 182 18.88 -24.26 -1.93
N LYS A 183 19.33 -23.01 -2.15
CA LYS A 183 19.75 -22.51 -3.46
C LYS A 183 20.98 -23.27 -3.99
N ALA A 184 22.00 -23.47 -3.14
CA ALA A 184 23.17 -24.25 -3.51
C ALA A 184 22.82 -25.72 -3.80
N ALA A 185 21.87 -26.30 -3.05
CA ALA A 185 21.36 -27.65 -3.31
C ALA A 185 20.57 -27.73 -4.63
N LEU A 186 19.75 -26.72 -4.94
CA LEU A 186 19.01 -26.62 -6.21
C LEU A 186 19.98 -26.51 -7.39
N GLU A 187 20.92 -25.56 -7.35
CA GLU A 187 21.93 -25.35 -8.40
C GLU A 187 22.76 -26.62 -8.64
N HIS A 188 23.16 -27.31 -7.56
CA HIS A 188 23.83 -28.60 -7.68
C HIS A 188 22.95 -29.65 -8.37
N THR A 189 21.68 -29.80 -7.96
CA THR A 189 20.78 -30.81 -8.54
C THR A 189 20.45 -30.50 -10.01
N GLU A 190 20.23 -29.22 -10.34
CA GLU A 190 20.03 -28.77 -11.73
C GLU A 190 21.29 -29.00 -12.60
N SER A 191 22.49 -28.84 -12.04
CA SER A 191 23.74 -29.16 -12.75
C SER A 191 23.89 -30.66 -13.04
N VAL A 192 23.44 -31.53 -12.13
CA VAL A 192 23.48 -33.00 -12.29
C VAL A 192 22.45 -33.44 -13.33
N ASP A 193 21.21 -32.94 -13.24
CA ASP A 193 20.15 -33.23 -14.23
C ASP A 193 20.55 -32.76 -15.64
N ALA A 194 21.16 -31.56 -15.75
CA ALA A 194 21.65 -31.05 -17.02
C ALA A 194 22.77 -31.91 -17.62
N ALA A 195 23.72 -32.37 -16.80
CA ALA A 195 24.80 -33.26 -17.24
C ALA A 195 24.26 -34.64 -17.68
N ALA A 196 23.27 -35.18 -16.95
CA ALA A 196 22.61 -36.43 -17.31
C ALA A 196 21.85 -36.32 -18.64
N LEU A 197 21.09 -35.23 -18.83
CA LEU A 197 20.36 -34.96 -20.07
C LEU A 197 21.31 -34.80 -21.27
N GLU A 198 22.44 -34.13 -21.10
CA GLU A 198 23.41 -33.94 -22.18
C GLU A 198 24.10 -35.27 -22.58
N HIS A 199 24.42 -36.12 -21.60
CA HIS A 199 24.90 -37.47 -21.87
C HIS A 199 23.87 -38.31 -22.66
N GLN A 200 22.57 -38.18 -22.36
CA GLN A 200 21.52 -38.87 -23.10
C GLN A 200 21.38 -38.39 -24.55
N LYS A 201 21.53 -37.09 -24.83
CA LYS A 201 21.55 -36.55 -26.22
C LYS A 201 22.73 -37.06 -27.06
N GLN A 202 23.81 -37.49 -26.42
CA GLN A 202 24.96 -38.10 -27.10
C GLN A 202 24.71 -39.57 -27.47
N SER A 203 23.57 -40.16 -27.06
CA SER A 203 23.24 -41.54 -27.41
C SER A 203 23.05 -41.73 -28.93
N PRO A 204 23.50 -42.87 -29.51
CA PRO A 204 23.27 -43.20 -30.92
C PRO A 204 21.77 -43.23 -31.29
N LEU A 205 20.91 -43.58 -30.33
CA LEU A 205 19.45 -43.59 -30.49
C LEU A 205 18.91 -42.18 -30.77
N TYR A 206 19.30 -41.18 -29.97
CA TYR A 206 18.87 -39.80 -30.16
C TYR A 206 19.35 -39.22 -31.49
N GLN A 207 20.60 -39.49 -31.87
CA GLN A 207 21.15 -39.09 -33.18
C GLN A 207 20.38 -39.73 -34.35
N SER A 208 19.99 -41.02 -34.22
CA SER A 208 19.17 -41.71 -35.21
C SER A 208 17.76 -41.13 -35.31
N LEU A 209 17.10 -40.83 -34.19
CA LEU A 209 15.78 -40.18 -34.15
C LEU A 209 15.78 -38.82 -34.84
N LEU A 210 16.78 -37.97 -34.58
CA LEU A 210 16.96 -36.69 -35.28
C LEU A 210 17.16 -36.87 -36.79
N SER A 211 17.97 -37.86 -37.20
CA SER A 211 18.17 -38.19 -38.62
C SER A 211 16.85 -38.61 -39.28
N HIS A 212 16.05 -39.45 -38.63
CA HIS A 212 14.77 -39.89 -39.18
C HIS A 212 13.74 -38.75 -39.25
N ASN A 213 13.64 -37.88 -38.23
CA ASN A 213 12.76 -36.71 -38.30
C ASN A 213 13.16 -35.73 -39.42
N SER A 214 14.46 -35.47 -39.58
CA SER A 214 14.93 -34.59 -40.68
C SER A 214 14.67 -35.19 -42.07
N ALA A 215 14.79 -36.51 -42.22
CA ALA A 215 14.40 -37.22 -43.43
C ALA A 215 12.88 -37.15 -43.70
N LEU A 216 12.04 -37.41 -42.69
CA LEU A 216 10.57 -37.31 -42.78
C LEU A 216 10.13 -35.88 -43.15
N THR A 217 10.72 -34.86 -42.53
CA THR A 217 10.45 -33.46 -42.83
C THR A 217 10.84 -33.11 -44.27
N SER A 218 11.98 -33.64 -44.75
CA SER A 218 12.44 -33.46 -46.14
C SER A 218 11.50 -34.14 -47.15
N LEU A 219 11.05 -35.36 -46.87
CA LEU A 219 10.08 -36.09 -47.68
C LEU A 219 8.72 -35.38 -47.73
N ARG A 220 8.22 -34.92 -46.59
CA ARG A 220 6.99 -34.12 -46.49
C ARG A 220 7.07 -32.85 -47.33
N ASN A 221 8.17 -32.10 -47.23
CA ASN A 221 8.37 -30.89 -48.04
C ASN A 221 8.41 -31.22 -49.54
N LYS A 222 9.01 -32.36 -49.92
CA LYS A 222 9.04 -32.82 -51.31
C LYS A 222 7.66 -33.25 -51.81
N GLN A 223 6.87 -33.94 -50.98
CA GLN A 223 5.48 -34.29 -51.29
C GLN A 223 4.62 -33.04 -51.49
N ALA A 224 4.77 -32.02 -50.64
CA ALA A 224 4.08 -30.74 -50.79
C ALA A 224 4.49 -30.01 -52.08
N GLU A 225 5.77 -30.01 -52.44
CA GLU A 225 6.26 -29.46 -53.73
C GLU A 225 5.71 -30.22 -54.95
N LEU A 226 5.59 -31.55 -54.85
CA LEU A 226 5.01 -32.37 -55.93
C LEU A 226 3.50 -32.15 -56.06
N GLN A 227 2.79 -32.03 -54.94
CA GLN A 227 1.35 -31.72 -54.94
C GLN A 227 1.09 -30.36 -55.58
N THR A 228 1.81 -29.30 -55.18
CA THR A 228 1.60 -27.98 -55.80
C THR A 228 1.92 -27.97 -57.29
N LYS A 229 2.89 -28.77 -57.75
CA LYS A 229 3.12 -28.97 -59.18
C LYS A 229 1.95 -29.68 -59.86
N LEU A 230 1.42 -30.76 -59.26
CA LEU A 230 0.25 -31.46 -59.79
C LEU A 230 -0.95 -30.52 -59.89
N ASP A 231 -1.27 -29.80 -58.81
CA ASP A 231 -2.36 -28.81 -58.75
C ASP A 231 -2.20 -27.77 -59.88
N THR A 232 -0.98 -27.26 -60.13
CA THR A 232 -0.73 -26.31 -61.24
C THR A 232 -0.87 -26.93 -62.63
N LEU A 233 -0.51 -28.21 -62.82
CA LEU A 233 -0.75 -28.91 -64.09
C LEU A 233 -2.25 -29.14 -64.31
N GLU A 234 -2.98 -29.54 -63.27
CA GLU A 234 -4.43 -29.71 -63.32
C GLU A 234 -5.15 -28.40 -63.64
N ASP A 235 -4.74 -27.28 -63.03
CA ASP A 235 -5.25 -25.93 -63.36
C ASP A 235 -4.95 -25.52 -64.81
N ILE A 236 -3.76 -25.80 -65.33
CA ILE A 236 -3.40 -25.52 -66.73
C ILE A 236 -4.28 -26.32 -67.69
N LEU A 237 -4.49 -27.61 -67.42
CA LEU A 237 -5.31 -28.50 -68.25
C LEU A 237 -6.82 -28.21 -68.14
N ALA A 238 -7.31 -27.85 -66.95
CA ALA A 238 -8.67 -27.34 -66.76
C ALA A 238 -8.91 -26.04 -67.55
N ASN A 239 -7.95 -25.11 -67.54
CA ASN A 239 -8.04 -23.88 -68.33
C ASN A 239 -7.95 -24.16 -69.84
N LEU A 240 -7.12 -25.12 -70.26
CA LEU A 240 -7.09 -25.59 -71.66
C LEU A 240 -8.48 -26.10 -72.09
N LYS A 241 -9.13 -26.97 -71.31
CA LYS A 241 -10.49 -27.44 -71.60
C LYS A 241 -11.52 -26.31 -71.60
N ARG A 242 -11.47 -25.37 -70.65
CA ARG A 242 -12.42 -24.23 -70.58
C ARG A 242 -12.28 -23.27 -71.78
N SER A 243 -11.07 -23.10 -72.30
CA SER A 243 -10.77 -22.25 -73.45
C SER A 243 -10.88 -22.96 -74.81
N TYR A 244 -11.14 -24.27 -74.82
CA TYR A 244 -11.23 -25.07 -76.04
C TYR A 244 -12.45 -24.67 -76.88
N ASN A 245 -12.21 -24.43 -78.17
CA ASN A 245 -13.24 -24.15 -79.16
C ASN A 245 -13.34 -25.33 -80.14
N PRO A 246 -14.45 -26.11 -80.14
CA PRO A 246 -14.63 -27.29 -81.01
C PRO A 246 -14.51 -27.04 -82.52
N ASN A 247 -14.58 -25.79 -82.96
CA ASN A 247 -14.52 -25.44 -84.39
C ASN A 247 -13.07 -25.38 -84.94
N TYR A 248 -12.05 -25.44 -84.08
CA TYR A 248 -10.64 -25.56 -84.50
C TYR A 248 -10.21 -27.04 -84.51
N GLN A 249 -9.87 -27.55 -85.68
CA GLN A 249 -9.49 -28.95 -85.93
C GLN A 249 -8.02 -29.24 -85.55
N ASP A 250 -7.57 -28.79 -84.37
CA ASP A 250 -6.29 -29.21 -83.81
C ASP A 250 -6.45 -30.54 -83.07
N MET A 251 -5.95 -31.61 -83.70
CA MET A 251 -6.07 -32.98 -83.18
C MET A 251 -5.33 -33.19 -81.86
N GLY A 252 -4.19 -32.50 -81.64
CA GLY A 252 -3.40 -32.65 -80.41
C GLY A 252 -4.07 -31.98 -79.21
N VAL A 253 -4.68 -30.81 -79.41
CA VAL A 253 -5.47 -30.15 -78.37
C VAL A 253 -6.74 -30.95 -78.06
N LEU A 254 -7.42 -31.49 -79.08
CA LEU A 254 -8.60 -32.34 -78.91
C LEU A 254 -8.28 -33.61 -78.10
N GLU A 255 -7.15 -34.26 -78.37
CA GLU A 255 -6.68 -35.44 -77.62
C GLU A 255 -6.35 -35.08 -76.16
N ALA A 256 -5.63 -33.98 -75.90
CA ALA A 256 -5.31 -33.53 -74.55
C ALA A 256 -6.57 -33.20 -73.72
N VAL A 257 -7.56 -32.53 -74.31
CA VAL A 257 -8.84 -32.19 -73.65
C VAL A 257 -9.68 -33.43 -73.35
N ARG A 258 -9.68 -34.43 -74.24
CA ARG A 258 -10.32 -35.74 -74.01
C ARG A 258 -9.60 -36.55 -72.94
N GLY A 259 -8.26 -36.60 -72.98
CA GLY A 259 -7.44 -37.28 -71.99
C GLY A 259 -7.60 -36.73 -70.58
N TRP A 260 -7.64 -35.40 -70.42
CA TRP A 260 -7.95 -34.76 -69.13
C TRP A 260 -9.39 -35.06 -68.68
N GLY A 261 -10.35 -35.10 -69.61
CA GLY A 261 -11.72 -35.54 -69.33
C GLY A 261 -11.79 -36.96 -68.78
N ALA A 262 -11.08 -37.89 -69.41
CA ALA A 262 -11.00 -39.29 -68.97
C ALA A 262 -10.28 -39.44 -67.61
N TYR A 263 -9.20 -38.69 -67.38
CA TYR A 263 -8.47 -38.68 -66.10
C TYR A 263 -9.36 -38.24 -64.91
N HIS A 264 -10.26 -37.28 -65.12
CA HIS A 264 -11.26 -36.88 -64.11
C HIS A 264 -12.62 -37.63 -64.22
N GLY A 265 -12.71 -38.71 -65.01
CA GLY A 265 -13.92 -39.55 -65.09
C GLY A 265 -15.14 -38.92 -65.78
N ILE A 266 -14.93 -37.96 -66.68
CA ILE A 266 -16.00 -37.31 -67.46
C ILE A 266 -16.11 -38.01 -68.83
N GLU A 267 -17.21 -38.73 -69.06
CA GLU A 267 -17.48 -39.37 -70.37
C GLU A 267 -17.72 -38.34 -71.50
N PRO A 268 -17.36 -38.66 -72.75
CA PRO A 268 -17.54 -37.75 -73.89
C PRO A 268 -18.97 -37.84 -74.47
N ASP A 269 -19.70 -36.73 -74.46
CA ASP A 269 -21.04 -36.62 -75.08
C ASP A 269 -21.04 -37.02 -76.55
N SER A 270 -21.94 -37.95 -76.92
CA SER A 270 -22.13 -38.40 -78.31
C SER A 270 -23.13 -37.53 -79.08
N GLU A 271 -22.68 -36.94 -80.19
CA GLU A 271 -23.44 -36.04 -81.06
C GLU A 271 -24.43 -36.80 -81.98
N SER A 272 -25.72 -36.43 -81.98
CA SER A 272 -26.72 -37.01 -82.89
C SER A 272 -28.01 -36.17 -83.02
N THR A 273 -28.26 -35.56 -84.19
CA THR A 273 -29.61 -35.43 -84.80
C THR A 273 -29.57 -34.82 -86.20
N LEU A 274 -29.85 -35.60 -87.26
CA LEU A 274 -30.26 -35.10 -88.58
C LEU A 274 -31.01 -36.17 -89.42
N LYS A 275 -32.36 -36.12 -89.35
CA LYS A 275 -33.39 -36.56 -90.34
C LYS A 275 -33.34 -38.01 -90.90
N GLN A 276 -34.34 -38.90 -90.74
CA GLN A 276 -35.82 -38.85 -90.96
C GLN A 276 -36.26 -39.17 -92.41
N ALA A 277 -36.86 -40.35 -92.63
CA ALA A 277 -38.05 -40.63 -93.50
C ALA A 277 -38.33 -42.16 -93.59
N GLY A 278 -39.61 -42.61 -93.59
CA GLY A 278 -39.96 -43.96 -94.09
C GLY A 278 -40.90 -44.88 -93.29
N THR A 279 -42.11 -44.41 -92.94
CA THR A 279 -43.41 -45.16 -93.00
C THR A 279 -43.65 -46.50 -92.26
N ASP A 280 -44.60 -46.42 -91.32
CA ASP A 280 -45.55 -47.38 -90.68
C ASP A 280 -46.06 -48.60 -91.51
N PRO A 281 -46.81 -49.60 -90.93
CA PRO A 281 -47.24 -49.73 -89.52
C PRO A 281 -47.15 -51.14 -88.89
N LEU A 282 -47.04 -51.21 -87.55
CA LEU A 282 -48.08 -51.83 -86.70
C LEU A 282 -47.83 -51.49 -85.21
N ALA A 283 -48.86 -50.97 -84.55
CA ALA A 283 -48.81 -50.64 -83.13
C ALA A 283 -49.13 -51.86 -82.23
N THR A 284 -48.53 -51.84 -81.04
CA THR A 284 -49.03 -52.24 -79.70
C THR A 284 -48.01 -53.11 -78.94
N GLU A 285 -47.86 -53.02 -77.62
CA GLU A 285 -48.02 -51.92 -76.63
C GLU A 285 -47.43 -52.44 -75.30
N ALA A 286 -46.99 -51.55 -74.41
CA ALA A 286 -46.47 -51.81 -73.06
C ALA A 286 -45.15 -52.64 -72.93
N GLU A 287 -44.06 -52.21 -72.28
CA GLU A 287 -43.89 -51.55 -70.95
C GLU A 287 -44.11 -52.52 -69.75
N ILE A 288 -43.29 -52.58 -68.68
CA ILE A 288 -41.99 -51.94 -68.34
C ILE A 288 -41.37 -52.61 -67.08
N LEU A 289 -40.04 -52.57 -66.90
CA LEU A 289 -39.26 -52.82 -65.65
C LEU A 289 -39.33 -54.25 -65.01
N GLU A 290 -38.39 -54.72 -64.18
CA GLU A 290 -37.25 -54.06 -63.52
C GLU A 290 -36.04 -54.98 -63.19
N ALA A 291 -34.86 -54.35 -63.05
CA ALA A 291 -33.73 -54.62 -62.16
C ALA A 291 -33.11 -56.03 -61.91
N GLN A 292 -31.80 -56.06 -62.22
CA GLN A 292 -30.66 -56.45 -61.35
C GLN A 292 -30.20 -57.93 -61.19
N ALA A 293 -28.86 -58.03 -61.24
CA ALA A 293 -27.94 -58.99 -60.61
C ALA A 293 -27.72 -60.39 -61.24
N ASN A 294 -26.46 -60.58 -61.63
CA ASN A 294 -25.64 -61.81 -61.56
C ASN A 294 -26.17 -63.12 -62.16
N SER A 295 -25.46 -63.64 -63.17
CA SER A 295 -24.39 -64.62 -62.92
C SER A 295 -23.77 -65.13 -64.23
N TYR A 296 -22.47 -65.44 -64.19
CA TYR A 296 -21.88 -66.47 -65.05
C TYR A 296 -21.09 -67.41 -64.14
N ALA A 297 -21.48 -68.68 -64.16
CA ALA A 297 -20.76 -69.76 -63.53
C ALA A 297 -19.91 -70.49 -64.57
N THR A 298 -18.77 -71.03 -64.14
CA THR A 298 -18.26 -72.34 -64.57
C THR A 298 -17.31 -72.87 -63.49
N GLU A 299 -17.49 -74.13 -63.11
CA GLU A 299 -16.67 -74.87 -62.13
C GLU A 299 -15.72 -75.87 -62.84
N GLU A 300 -14.98 -76.65 -62.02
CA GLU A 300 -14.09 -77.79 -62.37
C GLU A 300 -12.73 -77.42 -63.03
N GLY A 301 -11.57 -78.03 -62.74
CA GLY A 301 -11.13 -79.09 -61.80
C GLY A 301 -9.79 -79.72 -62.29
N ASP A 302 -8.91 -80.38 -61.52
CA ASP A 302 -8.74 -80.59 -60.07
C ASP A 302 -7.29 -81.11 -59.79
N SER A 303 -6.82 -81.11 -58.52
CA SER A 303 -5.55 -81.69 -57.98
C SER A 303 -4.23 -81.01 -58.40
N GLY A 304 -3.17 -80.90 -57.58
CA GLY A 304 -2.85 -81.39 -56.23
C GLY A 304 -1.37 -81.84 -56.18
N THR A 305 -0.47 -81.24 -55.39
CA THR A 305 -0.01 -81.67 -54.05
C THR A 305 1.00 -80.65 -53.49
N GLU A 306 1.20 -80.65 -52.17
CA GLU A 306 1.78 -79.58 -51.33
C GLU A 306 3.32 -79.42 -51.33
N SER A 307 3.80 -78.17 -51.20
CA SER A 307 4.86 -77.79 -50.25
C SER A 307 4.88 -76.26 -50.08
N ALA A 308 4.77 -75.74 -48.85
CA ALA A 308 4.56 -74.32 -48.59
C ALA A 308 5.83 -73.43 -48.73
N PRO A 309 5.77 -72.30 -49.45
CA PRO A 309 6.77 -71.24 -49.40
C PRO A 309 6.41 -70.12 -48.39
N GLU A 310 7.33 -69.17 -48.23
CA GLU A 310 7.32 -68.08 -47.25
C GLU A 310 6.10 -67.14 -47.37
N LYS A 311 5.68 -66.56 -46.23
CA LYS A 311 4.70 -65.46 -46.25
C LYS A 311 5.33 -64.22 -46.88
N GLU A 312 4.79 -63.80 -48.02
CA GLU A 312 4.99 -62.44 -48.53
C GLU A 312 4.49 -61.40 -47.51
N PRO A 313 5.07 -60.20 -47.46
CA PRO A 313 4.56 -59.11 -46.62
C PRO A 313 3.17 -58.69 -47.11
N GLU A 314 2.23 -58.47 -46.19
CA GLU A 314 0.88 -58.01 -46.53
C GLU A 314 0.93 -56.67 -47.28
N PRO A 315 0.03 -56.44 -48.27
CA PRO A 315 -0.02 -55.19 -49.00
C PRO A 315 -0.30 -54.03 -48.05
N VAL A 316 0.60 -53.04 -48.04
CA VAL A 316 0.46 -51.82 -47.24
C VAL A 316 -0.82 -51.10 -47.68
N LYS A 317 -1.76 -50.92 -46.74
CA LYS A 317 -2.98 -50.14 -46.97
C LYS A 317 -2.59 -48.67 -47.13
N GLU A 318 -2.82 -48.11 -48.32
CA GLU A 318 -2.32 -46.77 -48.69
C GLU A 318 -2.92 -45.63 -47.83
N ASP A 319 -4.05 -45.85 -47.15
CA ASP A 319 -4.84 -44.81 -46.49
C ASP A 319 -4.52 -44.53 -45.00
N GLU A 320 -3.62 -45.26 -44.35
CA GLU A 320 -3.42 -45.10 -42.89
C GLU A 320 -2.69 -43.80 -42.48
N TRP A 321 -1.92 -43.20 -43.38
CA TRP A 321 -1.02 -42.05 -43.12
C TRP A 321 -1.57 -40.72 -43.64
N THR A 322 -2.56 -40.16 -42.94
CA THR A 322 -3.07 -38.83 -43.27
C THR A 322 -2.03 -37.73 -43.01
N LYS A 323 -2.10 -36.64 -43.79
CA LYS A 323 -1.23 -35.45 -43.65
C LYS A 323 -1.17 -34.91 -42.21
N SER A 324 -2.28 -35.00 -41.47
CA SER A 324 -2.39 -34.60 -40.06
C SER A 324 -1.56 -35.48 -39.12
N LYS A 325 -1.56 -36.81 -39.29
CA LYS A 325 -0.71 -37.72 -38.50
C LYS A 325 0.77 -37.44 -38.77
N LEU A 326 1.12 -37.21 -40.04
CA LEU A 326 2.50 -36.89 -40.42
C LEU A 326 2.95 -35.52 -39.85
N ASP A 327 2.04 -34.54 -39.75
CA ASP A 327 2.25 -33.28 -39.01
C ASP A 327 2.44 -33.47 -37.50
N GLU A 328 1.78 -34.46 -36.91
CA GLU A 328 1.89 -34.79 -35.49
C GLU A 328 3.25 -35.43 -35.18
N LEU A 329 3.65 -36.47 -35.91
CA LEU A 329 4.97 -37.10 -35.76
C LEU A 329 6.14 -36.15 -36.06
N ALA A 330 6.02 -35.27 -37.06
CA ALA A 330 7.07 -34.31 -37.38
C ALA A 330 7.29 -33.27 -36.26
N ARG A 331 6.26 -32.99 -35.46
CA ARG A 331 6.29 -32.05 -34.32
C ARG A 331 6.53 -32.72 -32.96
N ALA A 332 6.75 -34.04 -32.92
CA ALA A 332 7.01 -34.76 -31.68
C ALA A 332 8.33 -34.28 -31.03
N ASP A 333 8.33 -34.13 -29.71
CA ASP A 333 9.53 -33.79 -28.94
C ASP A 333 10.38 -35.05 -28.70
N HIS A 334 11.47 -35.17 -29.45
CA HIS A 334 12.42 -36.28 -29.36
C HIS A 334 13.16 -36.33 -28.03
N VAL A 335 13.25 -35.21 -27.30
CA VAL A 335 13.81 -35.20 -25.94
C VAL A 335 12.81 -35.83 -24.99
N ALA A 336 11.54 -35.39 -25.01
CA ALA A 336 10.49 -35.98 -24.20
C ALA A 336 10.34 -37.51 -24.42
N LEU A 337 10.37 -37.96 -25.69
CA LEU A 337 10.31 -39.38 -26.04
C LEU A 337 11.52 -40.19 -25.52
N LEU A 338 12.73 -39.64 -25.60
CA LEU A 338 13.94 -40.29 -25.08
C LEU A 338 13.84 -40.50 -23.55
N LEU A 339 13.23 -39.54 -22.86
CA LEU A 339 13.05 -39.54 -21.42
C LEU A 339 11.96 -40.51 -20.97
N GLU A 340 10.84 -40.56 -21.68
CA GLU A 340 9.79 -41.55 -21.48
C GLU A 340 10.33 -42.98 -21.71
N HIS A 341 11.14 -43.18 -22.75
CA HIS A 341 11.84 -44.45 -22.99
C HIS A 341 12.79 -44.82 -21.85
N SER A 342 13.55 -43.84 -21.32
CA SER A 342 14.43 -44.07 -20.16
C SER A 342 13.67 -44.43 -18.89
N ARG A 343 12.49 -43.81 -18.66
CA ARG A 343 11.56 -44.13 -17.57
C ARG A 343 10.98 -45.54 -17.74
N HIS A 344 10.66 -45.96 -18.96
CA HIS A 344 10.12 -47.28 -19.25
C HIS A 344 11.15 -48.40 -18.98
N ILE A 345 12.41 -48.20 -19.38
CA ILE A 345 13.51 -49.15 -19.07
C ILE A 345 13.88 -49.14 -17.57
N SER A 346 13.75 -47.98 -16.91
CA SER A 346 14.06 -47.82 -15.48
C SER A 346 12.87 -48.09 -14.54
N GLY A 347 11.73 -48.52 -15.09
CA GLY A 347 10.56 -48.91 -14.30
C GLY A 347 10.86 -50.13 -13.43
N PRO A 348 10.06 -50.40 -12.39
CA PRO A 348 10.25 -51.57 -11.55
C PRO A 348 10.05 -52.83 -12.39
N HIS A 349 11.15 -53.45 -12.79
CA HIS A 349 11.13 -54.88 -13.03
C HIS A 349 10.82 -55.54 -11.69
N ASP A 350 9.65 -56.18 -11.60
CA ASP A 350 9.34 -57.16 -10.58
C ASP A 350 10.27 -58.36 -10.79
N ASP A 351 11.52 -58.23 -10.34
CA ASP A 351 12.48 -59.32 -10.32
C ASP A 351 11.99 -60.37 -9.32
N GLU A 352 11.34 -61.40 -9.84
CA GLU A 352 10.93 -62.63 -9.15
C GLU A 352 12.16 -63.50 -8.77
N SER A 353 13.21 -62.87 -8.26
CA SER A 353 14.36 -63.49 -7.63
C SER A 353 14.71 -62.72 -6.36
N GLY A 354 14.58 -63.38 -5.20
CA GLY A 354 14.50 -62.75 -3.89
C GLY A 354 15.81 -62.17 -3.35
N THR A 355 16.38 -61.17 -4.02
CA THR A 355 17.49 -60.33 -3.52
C THR A 355 17.16 -58.85 -3.63
N GLY A 356 16.07 -58.44 -2.96
CA GLY A 356 15.91 -57.03 -2.58
C GLY A 356 17.17 -56.59 -1.83
N SER A 357 17.86 -55.58 -2.35
CA SER A 357 19.22 -55.25 -1.91
C SER A 357 19.23 -54.90 -0.42
N ILE A 358 20.09 -55.58 0.34
CA ILE A 358 20.20 -55.46 1.81
C ILE A 358 20.39 -53.98 2.24
N LEU A 359 20.95 -53.15 1.35
CA LEU A 359 21.14 -51.70 1.52
C LEU A 359 19.83 -50.90 1.61
N ASP A 360 18.77 -51.30 0.90
CA ASP A 360 17.45 -50.65 0.97
C ASP A 360 16.73 -50.99 2.28
N THR A 361 16.87 -52.22 2.78
CA THR A 361 16.32 -52.60 4.08
C THR A 361 17.02 -51.86 5.22
N ILE A 362 18.32 -51.57 5.12
CA ILE A 362 19.05 -50.77 6.12
C ILE A 362 18.55 -49.33 6.18
N GLN A 363 18.15 -48.72 5.06
CA GLN A 363 17.68 -47.33 5.00
C GLN A 363 16.48 -47.06 5.94
N THR A 364 15.62 -48.05 6.17
CA THR A 364 14.46 -47.94 7.08
C THR A 364 14.79 -47.98 8.58
N TYR A 365 16.04 -48.26 8.95
CA TYR A 365 16.52 -48.29 10.35
C TYR A 365 17.53 -47.18 10.68
N VAL A 366 17.79 -46.24 9.75
CA VAL A 366 18.70 -45.10 9.96
C VAL A 366 17.92 -43.89 10.47
N PRO A 367 18.32 -43.22 11.57
CA PRO A 367 17.66 -42.00 12.05
C PRO A 367 17.80 -40.84 11.06
N ASP A 368 16.77 -39.99 10.94
CA ASP A 368 16.65 -38.90 9.95
C ASP A 368 17.90 -38.02 9.80
N ALA A 369 18.57 -37.70 10.92
CA ALA A 369 19.78 -36.87 10.95
C ALA A 369 20.99 -37.49 10.21
N LEU A 370 20.98 -38.80 9.95
CA LEU A 370 22.07 -39.54 9.30
C LEU A 370 21.74 -39.99 7.88
N ILE A 371 20.50 -39.80 7.41
CA ILE A 371 20.07 -40.14 6.05
C ILE A 371 20.98 -39.53 4.96
N PRO A 372 21.40 -38.24 5.02
CA PRO A 372 22.24 -37.66 3.97
C PRO A 372 23.63 -38.32 3.86
N ALA A 373 24.22 -38.69 5.01
CA ALA A 373 25.50 -39.38 5.06
C ALA A 373 25.37 -40.84 4.58
N PHE A 374 24.29 -41.51 4.94
CA PHE A 374 23.99 -42.87 4.48
C PHE A 374 23.76 -42.93 2.98
N LEU A 375 23.02 -41.98 2.39
CA LEU A 375 22.80 -41.90 0.95
C LEU A 375 24.11 -41.70 0.17
N ASN A 376 25.03 -40.85 0.66
CA ASN A 376 26.36 -40.67 0.05
C ASN A 376 27.24 -41.92 0.12
N VAL A 377 27.12 -42.74 1.17
CA VAL A 377 27.82 -44.03 1.28
C VAL A 377 27.16 -45.09 0.39
N LYS A 378 25.83 -45.08 0.28
CA LYS A 378 25.06 -45.96 -0.61
C LYS A 378 25.46 -45.74 -2.07
N THR A 379 25.46 -44.49 -2.56
CA THR A 379 25.85 -44.15 -3.95
C THR A 379 27.32 -44.45 -4.25
N TRP A 380 28.20 -44.42 -3.25
CA TRP A 380 29.60 -44.84 -3.39
C TRP A 380 29.78 -46.37 -3.43
N LEU A 381 29.02 -47.11 -2.61
CA LEU A 381 29.05 -48.59 -2.56
C LEU A 381 28.41 -49.24 -3.80
N THR A 382 27.30 -48.69 -4.30
CA THR A 382 26.63 -49.15 -5.53
C THR A 382 27.29 -48.54 -6.77
N GLY A 383 28.62 -48.71 -6.88
CA GLY A 383 29.42 -48.11 -7.93
C GLY A 383 28.89 -48.44 -9.33
N SER A 384 28.33 -47.42 -10.00
CA SER A 384 27.57 -47.46 -11.27
C SER A 384 26.14 -48.03 -11.20
N ALA A 385 25.24 -47.38 -11.94
CA ALA A 385 23.86 -47.77 -12.25
C ALA A 385 22.80 -47.74 -11.12
N GLN A 386 22.59 -46.56 -10.52
CA GLN A 386 21.23 -46.16 -10.08
C GLN A 386 21.02 -44.63 -10.21
N THR A 387 21.37 -44.09 -11.38
CA THR A 387 20.98 -42.75 -11.79
C THR A 387 19.55 -42.81 -12.35
N SER A 388 18.56 -42.47 -11.53
CA SER A 388 17.15 -42.37 -11.95
C SER A 388 17.03 -41.37 -13.11
N ALA A 389 16.82 -41.88 -14.32
CA ALA A 389 16.74 -41.08 -15.52
C ALA A 389 15.35 -40.44 -15.66
N SER A 390 15.29 -39.13 -15.48
CA SER A 390 14.11 -38.30 -15.74
C SER A 390 14.55 -36.91 -16.21
N GLY A 391 13.95 -36.43 -17.29
CA GLY A 391 14.35 -35.15 -17.95
C GLY A 391 13.19 -34.22 -18.30
N GLU A 392 11.98 -34.48 -17.78
CA GLU A 392 11.45 -33.40 -16.95
C GLU A 392 12.41 -33.24 -15.79
N ALA A 393 12.59 -32.01 -15.30
CA ALA A 393 13.30 -31.74 -14.05
C ALA A 393 13.01 -32.87 -13.06
N SER A 394 14.05 -33.62 -12.65
CA SER A 394 13.87 -34.84 -11.87
C SER A 394 13.00 -34.57 -10.64
N GLU A 395 12.37 -35.61 -10.09
CA GLU A 395 11.57 -35.43 -8.87
C GLU A 395 12.42 -34.74 -7.77
N ALA A 396 13.73 -34.98 -7.76
CA ALA A 396 14.70 -34.25 -6.96
C ALA A 396 14.83 -32.74 -7.31
N THR A 397 15.00 -32.32 -8.57
CA THR A 397 15.04 -30.88 -8.91
C THR A 397 13.69 -30.20 -8.76
N VAL A 398 12.56 -30.86 -9.03
CA VAL A 398 11.22 -30.30 -8.76
C VAL A 398 11.03 -30.09 -7.26
N ASN A 399 11.39 -31.08 -6.43
CA ASN A 399 11.32 -30.95 -4.97
C ASN A 399 12.31 -29.90 -4.44
N ALA A 400 13.54 -29.84 -4.95
CA ALA A 400 14.52 -28.82 -4.58
C ALA A 400 14.04 -27.40 -4.98
N ARG A 401 13.43 -27.25 -6.16
CA ARG A 401 12.89 -25.97 -6.64
C ARG A 401 11.69 -25.53 -5.82
N ASN A 402 10.80 -26.46 -5.47
CA ASN A 402 9.66 -26.20 -4.58
C ASN A 402 10.13 -25.83 -3.17
N ALA A 403 11.13 -26.52 -2.62
CA ALA A 403 11.72 -26.21 -1.32
C ALA A 403 12.39 -24.81 -1.31
N HIS A 404 13.20 -24.50 -2.33
CA HIS A 404 13.82 -23.19 -2.49
C HIS A 404 12.76 -22.08 -2.64
N ASN A 405 11.76 -22.25 -3.51
CA ASN A 405 10.67 -21.29 -3.68
C ASN A 405 9.87 -21.08 -2.38
N SER A 406 9.63 -22.14 -1.61
CA SER A 406 8.99 -22.05 -0.29
C SER A 406 9.83 -21.26 0.70
N ALA A 407 11.15 -21.48 0.73
CA ALA A 407 12.07 -20.74 1.58
C ALA A 407 12.19 -19.26 1.17
N VAL A 408 12.24 -18.95 -0.13
CA VAL A 408 12.24 -17.57 -0.66
C VAL A 408 10.97 -16.83 -0.26
N ASN A 409 9.79 -17.47 -0.39
CA ASN A 409 8.53 -16.87 0.04
C ASN A 409 8.50 -16.63 1.57
N ALA A 410 8.88 -17.63 2.36
CA ALA A 410 8.93 -17.53 3.83
C ALA A 410 9.95 -16.49 4.34
N LEU A 411 11.07 -16.31 3.63
CA LEU A 411 12.04 -15.26 3.89
C LEU A 411 11.46 -13.88 3.57
N ARG A 412 10.94 -13.70 2.35
CA ARG A 412 10.33 -12.44 1.88
C ARG A 412 9.22 -11.96 2.82
N ASP A 413 8.41 -12.88 3.33
CA ASP A 413 7.31 -12.55 4.24
C ASP A 413 7.83 -12.07 5.61
N SER A 414 8.89 -12.69 6.15
CA SER A 414 9.57 -12.21 7.37
C SER A 414 10.36 -10.91 7.16
N GLU A 415 11.01 -10.71 6.00
CA GLU A 415 11.68 -9.45 5.65
C GLU A 415 10.67 -8.29 5.56
N ARG A 416 9.49 -8.57 5.00
CA ARG A 416 8.38 -7.61 4.99
C ARG A 416 7.88 -7.31 6.41
N GLU A 417 7.64 -8.32 7.25
CA GLU A 417 7.20 -8.09 8.64
C GLU A 417 8.24 -7.31 9.46
N LEU A 418 9.53 -7.59 9.25
CA LEU A 418 10.63 -6.83 9.82
C LEU A 418 10.58 -5.36 9.38
N LYS A 419 10.47 -5.10 8.07
CA LYS A 419 10.39 -3.74 7.53
C LYS A 419 9.15 -3.00 8.03
N ASP A 420 7.98 -3.63 7.99
CA ASP A 420 6.72 -3.07 8.48
C ASP A 420 6.82 -2.70 9.98
N SER A 421 7.52 -3.53 10.77
CA SER A 421 7.81 -3.27 12.19
C SER A 421 8.81 -2.13 12.41
N GLU A 422 9.89 -2.05 11.62
CA GLU A 422 10.86 -0.95 11.68
C GLU A 422 10.23 0.39 11.29
N GLU A 423 9.40 0.42 10.25
CA GLU A 423 8.62 1.60 9.88
C GLU A 423 7.63 2.01 10.98
N ALA A 424 6.98 1.04 11.63
CA ALA A 424 6.07 1.33 12.75
C ALA A 424 6.81 1.94 13.95
N LEU A 425 8.02 1.44 14.26
CA LEU A 425 8.89 2.00 15.30
C LEU A 425 9.35 3.42 14.92
N ALA A 426 9.83 3.62 13.69
CA ALA A 426 10.27 4.92 13.21
C ALA A 426 9.16 5.98 13.25
N LYS A 427 7.92 5.62 12.87
CA LYS A 427 6.74 6.51 13.00
C LYS A 427 6.48 6.89 14.46
N LEU A 428 6.67 5.97 15.40
CA LEU A 428 6.49 6.20 16.84
C LEU A 428 7.60 7.05 17.48
N GLU A 429 8.84 6.90 17.02
CA GLU A 429 10.01 7.65 17.52
C GLU A 429 10.21 9.01 16.83
N SER A 430 9.60 9.23 15.65
CA SER A 430 9.74 10.46 14.85
C SER A 430 9.31 11.75 15.54
N GLY A 431 8.50 11.66 16.61
CA GLY A 431 7.79 12.78 17.24
C GLY A 431 6.65 13.35 16.37
N GLY A 432 6.91 13.58 15.08
CA GLY A 432 5.97 14.21 14.15
C GLY A 432 4.64 13.45 14.00
N HIS A 433 4.64 12.10 13.98
CA HIS A 433 3.41 11.36 13.73
C HIS A 433 2.53 11.18 14.98
N PHE A 434 3.05 10.57 16.06
CA PHE A 434 2.25 10.22 17.25
C PHE A 434 2.40 11.18 18.44
N GLY A 435 3.00 12.36 18.25
CA GLY A 435 3.36 13.25 19.36
C GLY A 435 4.81 13.06 19.81
N LYS A 436 5.39 14.09 20.41
CA LYS A 436 6.80 14.09 20.88
C LYS A 436 7.12 12.91 21.79
N ASP A 437 6.17 12.51 22.64
CA ASP A 437 6.30 11.39 23.59
C ASP A 437 5.48 10.15 23.15
N GLY A 438 4.93 10.16 21.93
CA GLY A 438 4.02 9.15 21.41
C GLY A 438 2.61 9.20 22.01
N GLU A 439 2.20 10.32 22.65
CA GLU A 439 0.93 10.45 23.38
C GLU A 439 -0.34 10.12 22.56
N TRP A 440 -0.28 10.20 21.23
CA TRP A 440 -1.40 9.87 20.35
C TRP A 440 -1.44 8.40 19.93
N LYS A 441 -0.39 7.60 20.16
CA LYS A 441 -0.33 6.20 19.68
C LYS A 441 -1.41 5.31 20.28
N LYS A 442 -1.88 5.59 21.49
CA LYS A 442 -3.01 4.86 22.11
C LYS A 442 -4.36 5.15 21.44
N LEU A 443 -4.44 6.23 20.67
CA LEU A 443 -5.63 6.68 19.96
C LEU A 443 -5.60 6.30 18.47
N ASP A 444 -4.52 5.69 17.99
CA ASP A 444 -4.37 5.19 16.63
C ASP A 444 -5.50 4.22 16.25
N GLY A 445 -6.24 4.55 15.18
CA GLY A 445 -7.42 3.81 14.74
C GLY A 445 -8.68 3.97 15.62
N LYS A 446 -8.64 4.75 16.71
CA LYS A 446 -9.82 4.96 17.56
C LYS A 446 -10.79 5.94 16.89
N CYS A 447 -12.03 5.49 16.68
CA CYS A 447 -13.12 6.31 16.15
C CYS A 447 -13.85 7.09 17.24
N LEU A 448 -14.12 8.37 16.97
CA LEU A 448 -14.93 9.27 17.77
C LEU A 448 -16.19 9.60 16.97
N GLU A 449 -17.37 9.53 17.58
CA GLU A 449 -18.65 9.69 16.86
C GLU A 449 -19.52 10.77 17.50
N LYS A 450 -20.32 11.44 16.68
CA LYS A 450 -21.28 12.45 17.10
C LYS A 450 -22.50 12.45 16.19
N ASP A 451 -23.65 12.23 16.78
CA ASP A 451 -24.95 12.37 16.11
C ASP A 451 -25.39 13.85 16.12
N THR A 452 -25.82 14.35 14.96
CA THR A 452 -26.43 15.67 14.77
C THR A 452 -27.90 15.58 14.33
N GLY A 453 -28.55 14.42 14.53
CA GLY A 453 -29.95 14.17 14.24
C GLY A 453 -30.19 13.63 12.83
N GLU A 454 -29.77 14.36 11.79
CA GLU A 454 -29.88 13.88 10.40
C GLU A 454 -28.73 12.96 9.98
N TYR A 455 -27.54 13.22 10.51
CA TYR A 455 -26.32 12.46 10.20
C TYR A 455 -25.55 12.15 11.48
N THR A 456 -24.96 10.95 11.52
CA THR A 456 -23.89 10.61 12.46
C THR A 456 -22.55 10.81 11.78
N TYR A 457 -21.71 11.67 12.34
CA TYR A 457 -20.35 11.90 11.89
C TYR A 457 -19.38 11.10 12.74
N SER A 458 -18.37 10.49 12.11
CA SER A 458 -17.37 9.66 12.76
C SER A 458 -15.98 10.02 12.24
N VAL A 459 -15.00 10.19 13.13
CA VAL A 459 -13.58 10.38 12.78
C VAL A 459 -12.73 9.33 13.48
N CYS A 460 -12.10 8.45 12.70
CA CYS A 460 -11.10 7.52 13.18
C CYS A 460 -9.72 8.16 13.13
N LEU A 461 -9.14 8.41 14.30
CA LEU A 461 -7.85 9.10 14.44
C LEU A 461 -6.75 8.35 13.67
N PHE A 462 -6.01 9.08 12.83
CA PHE A 462 -5.03 8.56 11.85
C PHE A 462 -5.63 7.65 10.73
N GLY A 463 -6.93 7.41 10.75
CA GLY A 463 -7.69 6.63 9.78
C GLY A 463 -8.45 7.53 8.80
N SER A 464 -9.78 7.42 8.81
CA SER A 464 -10.69 8.16 7.92
C SER A 464 -11.83 8.82 8.69
N ALA A 465 -12.36 9.90 8.14
CA ALA A 465 -13.59 10.55 8.58
C ALA A 465 -14.75 10.17 7.66
N THR A 466 -15.93 9.92 8.24
CA THR A 466 -17.13 9.49 7.52
C THR A 466 -18.38 10.19 8.05
N GLN A 467 -19.37 10.34 7.18
CA GLN A 467 -20.72 10.82 7.49
C GLN A 467 -21.70 9.70 7.16
N LYS A 468 -22.56 9.32 8.09
CA LYS A 468 -23.60 8.31 7.91
C LYS A 468 -24.98 8.96 8.00
N SER A 469 -25.83 8.79 6.99
CA SER A 469 -27.24 9.18 7.03
C SER A 469 -27.97 8.36 8.11
N ASN A 470 -28.67 9.03 9.02
CA ASN A 470 -29.46 8.33 10.04
C ASN A 470 -30.75 7.74 9.46
N ARG A 471 -31.21 8.22 8.28
CA ARG A 471 -32.43 7.74 7.61
C ARG A 471 -32.15 6.53 6.72
N ASP A 472 -31.19 6.66 5.80
CA ASP A 472 -30.95 5.68 4.73
C ASP A 472 -29.73 4.78 5.00
N HIS A 473 -29.03 5.01 6.11
CA HIS A 473 -27.75 4.38 6.50
C HIS A 473 -26.60 4.51 5.49
N ALA A 474 -26.80 5.26 4.40
CA ALA A 474 -25.77 5.59 3.42
C ALA A 474 -24.58 6.30 4.07
N THR A 475 -23.36 5.83 3.76
CA THR A 475 -22.10 6.36 4.29
C THR A 475 -21.30 7.10 3.23
N ASN A 476 -21.03 8.37 3.46
CA ASN A 476 -20.12 9.19 2.66
C ASN A 476 -18.73 9.23 3.30
N ASN A 477 -17.67 9.03 2.52
CA ASN A 477 -16.30 9.27 2.95
C ASN A 477 -16.02 10.78 2.94
N LEU A 478 -15.58 11.34 4.07
CA LEU A 478 -15.22 12.75 4.19
C LEU A 478 -13.71 13.02 4.03
N GLY A 479 -12.88 11.97 4.02
CA GLY A 479 -11.43 12.09 3.82
C GLY A 479 -10.63 11.11 4.67
N ARG A 480 -9.36 10.94 4.32
CA ARG A 480 -8.38 10.13 5.06
C ARG A 480 -7.32 11.03 5.67
N PHE A 481 -6.78 10.66 6.83
CA PHE A 481 -5.76 11.42 7.55
C PHE A 481 -4.59 11.76 6.62
N SER A 482 -4.34 13.05 6.46
CA SER A 482 -3.30 13.62 5.59
C SER A 482 -2.13 14.19 6.38
N GLY A 483 -2.32 14.52 7.67
CA GLY A 483 -1.31 15.13 8.51
C GLY A 483 -1.87 16.00 9.62
N TRP A 484 -0.94 16.59 10.37
CA TRP A 484 -1.16 17.58 11.43
C TRP A 484 -1.20 19.01 10.86
N SER A 485 -1.24 20.02 11.74
CA SER A 485 -1.24 21.44 11.38
C SER A 485 -0.09 21.80 10.42
N ASP A 486 -0.45 22.36 9.27
CA ASP A 486 0.44 22.80 8.18
C ASP A 486 0.55 24.34 8.12
N LYS A 487 0.11 25.03 9.18
CA LYS A 487 0.08 26.50 9.27
C LYS A 487 1.50 27.09 9.24
N PRO A 488 1.73 28.22 8.53
CA PRO A 488 3.01 28.94 8.56
C PRO A 488 3.41 29.30 10.00
N GLY A 489 4.67 29.04 10.35
CA GLY A 489 5.22 29.32 11.68
C GLY A 489 4.98 28.22 12.73
N VAL A 490 4.17 27.19 12.45
CA VAL A 490 3.99 26.05 13.36
C VAL A 490 5.08 25.01 13.10
N VAL A 491 5.79 24.62 14.15
CA VAL A 491 6.92 23.69 14.09
C VAL A 491 6.48 22.27 14.50
N PRO A 492 6.82 21.21 13.75
CA PRO A 492 6.56 19.84 14.15
C PRO A 492 7.09 19.56 15.57
N GLY A 493 6.21 19.14 16.47
CA GLY A 493 6.53 18.98 17.89
C GLY A 493 6.02 20.08 18.83
N SER A 494 5.43 21.17 18.33
CA SER A 494 4.77 22.20 19.17
C SER A 494 3.33 21.82 19.55
N TYR A 495 2.73 22.55 20.49
CA TYR A 495 1.34 22.34 20.91
C TYR A 495 0.35 22.59 19.75
N GLU A 496 0.57 23.67 19.01
CA GLU A 496 -0.21 24.13 17.86
C GLU A 496 -0.09 23.21 16.64
N TYR A 497 0.96 22.38 16.61
CA TYR A 497 1.11 21.34 15.60
C TYR A 497 0.09 20.22 15.82
N TYR A 498 -0.05 19.75 17.07
CA TYR A 498 -0.98 18.67 17.44
C TYR A 498 -2.41 19.13 17.75
N SER A 499 -2.68 20.44 17.76
CA SER A 499 -4.03 20.97 17.99
C SER A 499 -4.96 20.86 16.79
N ARG A 500 -4.47 20.43 15.61
CA ARG A 500 -5.25 20.32 14.37
C ARG A 500 -4.84 19.12 13.54
N GLN A 501 -5.80 18.30 13.11
CA GLN A 501 -5.61 17.25 12.10
C GLN A 501 -6.37 17.57 10.81
N TYR A 502 -5.84 17.12 9.69
CA TYR A 502 -6.51 17.20 8.39
C TYR A 502 -6.83 15.83 7.82
N TYR A 503 -8.03 15.71 7.28
CA TYR A 503 -8.52 14.56 6.52
C TYR A 503 -8.85 15.06 5.12
N LYS A 504 -8.15 14.57 4.09
CA LYS A 504 -8.25 15.03 2.68
C LYS A 504 -8.55 13.83 1.77
N GLY A 505 -8.93 14.07 0.51
CA GLY A 505 -9.26 13.00 -0.45
C GLY A 505 -10.55 12.25 -0.13
N GLY A 506 -11.58 12.95 0.34
CA GLY A 506 -12.92 12.39 0.54
C GLY A 506 -13.70 12.22 -0.76
N ALA A 507 -14.92 11.70 -0.65
CA ALA A 507 -15.79 11.51 -1.82
C ALA A 507 -16.05 12.85 -2.54
N ARG A 508 -15.96 12.86 -3.87
CA ARG A 508 -16.17 14.03 -4.73
C ARG A 508 -17.53 14.68 -4.44
N CYS A 509 -17.55 16.00 -4.23
CA CYS A 509 -18.78 16.78 -4.07
C CYS A 509 -19.38 17.07 -5.46
N TRP A 510 -20.72 17.02 -5.61
CA TRP A 510 -21.39 17.25 -6.91
C TRP A 510 -21.15 18.66 -7.46
N ASN A 511 -20.97 19.65 -6.57
CA ASN A 511 -20.69 21.04 -6.93
C ASN A 511 -19.72 21.68 -5.93
N GLY A 512 -18.53 21.08 -5.79
CA GLY A 512 -17.51 21.50 -4.83
C GLY A 512 -16.18 20.75 -5.00
N PRO A 513 -15.24 20.89 -4.04
CA PRO A 513 -14.00 20.12 -4.02
C PRO A 513 -14.24 18.63 -3.70
N GLU A 514 -13.18 17.85 -3.51
CA GLU A 514 -13.28 16.60 -2.76
C GLU A 514 -13.60 16.92 -1.30
N ARG A 515 -14.41 16.07 -0.64
CA ARG A 515 -14.74 16.31 0.77
C ARG A 515 -13.46 16.29 1.61
N SER A 516 -13.44 17.16 2.63
CA SER A 516 -12.36 17.23 3.61
C SER A 516 -12.88 17.52 5.01
N VAL A 517 -12.10 17.16 6.03
CA VAL A 517 -12.37 17.49 7.44
C VAL A 517 -11.14 18.11 8.06
N ILE A 518 -11.34 19.26 8.72
CA ILE A 518 -10.40 19.86 9.67
C ILE A 518 -10.90 19.48 11.06
N PHE A 519 -10.08 18.78 11.85
CA PHE A 519 -10.41 18.46 13.24
C PHE A 519 -9.54 19.29 14.19
N ASP A 520 -10.17 20.29 14.81
CA ASP A 520 -9.58 21.12 15.86
C ASP A 520 -9.75 20.44 17.22
N ILE A 521 -8.63 20.24 17.92
CA ILE A 521 -8.58 19.49 19.16
C ILE A 521 -8.05 20.41 20.28
N THR A 522 -8.71 20.36 21.43
CA THR A 522 -8.34 21.09 22.64
C THR A 522 -8.06 20.13 23.80
N CYS A 523 -7.42 20.61 24.87
CA CYS A 523 -7.23 19.81 26.08
C CYS A 523 -8.58 19.52 26.76
N GLY A 524 -8.85 18.25 27.07
CA GLY A 524 -9.97 17.84 27.91
C GLY A 524 -9.73 16.48 28.56
N THR A 525 -10.68 16.02 29.38
CA THR A 525 -10.57 14.76 30.12
C THR A 525 -11.03 13.52 29.34
N GLU A 526 -11.72 13.71 28.23
CA GLU A 526 -12.22 12.66 27.36
C GLU A 526 -11.78 12.90 25.91
N ASN A 527 -11.96 11.89 25.05
CA ASN A 527 -11.75 12.03 23.61
C ASN A 527 -13.14 12.06 22.98
N SER A 528 -13.61 13.22 22.54
CA SER A 528 -14.97 13.41 22.04
C SER A 528 -15.04 14.57 21.04
N ILE A 529 -15.98 14.48 20.09
CA ILE A 529 -16.35 15.60 19.20
C ILE A 529 -17.41 16.44 19.94
N GLN A 530 -17.13 17.73 20.10
CA GLN A 530 -18.03 18.68 20.74
C GLN A 530 -19.01 19.28 19.73
N THR A 531 -18.48 19.93 18.69
CA THR A 531 -19.29 20.57 17.64
C THR A 531 -18.82 20.17 16.24
N ILE A 532 -19.74 20.28 15.29
CA ILE A 532 -19.51 20.03 13.86
C ILE A 532 -20.14 21.20 13.11
N ALA A 533 -19.39 21.79 12.19
CA ALA A 533 -19.85 22.83 11.28
C ALA A 533 -19.42 22.49 9.84
N GLU A 534 -20.21 22.91 8.86
CA GLU A 534 -19.82 22.93 7.44
C GLU A 534 -19.67 24.41 7.05
N PRO A 535 -18.52 25.06 7.33
CA PRO A 535 -18.31 26.47 7.02
C PRO A 535 -18.29 26.75 5.51
N GLU A 536 -17.78 25.81 4.72
CA GLU A 536 -17.72 25.86 3.26
C GLU A 536 -18.21 24.53 2.68
N LYS A 537 -18.74 24.54 1.45
CA LYS A 537 -19.39 23.36 0.85
C LYS A 537 -18.44 22.17 0.77
N CYS A 538 -18.85 21.06 1.38
CA CYS A 538 -18.05 19.83 1.47
C CYS A 538 -16.72 19.96 2.24
N GLU A 539 -16.51 21.05 2.98
CA GLU A 539 -15.42 21.21 3.95
C GLU A 539 -16.00 21.25 5.37
N TYR A 540 -15.63 20.27 6.20
CA TYR A 540 -16.17 20.13 7.55
C TYR A 540 -15.16 20.58 8.60
N LEU A 541 -15.60 21.40 9.56
CA LEU A 541 -14.85 21.74 10.76
C LEU A 541 -15.44 20.98 11.94
N PHE A 542 -14.69 20.01 12.46
CA PHE A 542 -15.00 19.34 13.72
C PHE A 542 -14.21 20.04 14.83
N THR A 543 -14.84 20.28 15.98
CA THR A 543 -14.13 20.67 17.21
C THR A 543 -14.29 19.57 18.25
N GLY A 544 -13.26 19.34 19.05
CA GLY A 544 -13.28 18.29 20.06
C GLY A 544 -12.24 18.45 21.15
N THR A 545 -12.25 17.49 22.07
CA THR A 545 -11.26 17.40 23.15
C THR A 545 -10.46 16.11 23.09
N SER A 546 -9.24 16.15 23.62
CA SER A 546 -8.41 14.98 23.87
C SER A 546 -7.49 15.21 25.08
N PRO A 547 -7.29 14.22 25.96
CA PRO A 547 -6.28 14.31 27.02
C PRO A 547 -4.85 14.33 26.47
N ALA A 548 -4.63 13.83 25.24
CA ALA A 548 -3.29 13.80 24.63
C ALA A 548 -2.69 15.21 24.48
N LEU A 549 -3.54 16.23 24.31
CA LEU A 549 -3.14 17.64 24.18
C LEU A 549 -3.03 18.36 25.54
N CYS A 550 -3.36 17.71 26.66
CA CYS A 550 -3.23 18.32 28.00
C CYS A 550 -1.78 18.31 28.47
N TRP A 551 -0.99 19.26 27.95
CA TRP A 551 0.40 19.46 28.33
C TRP A 551 0.53 20.08 29.73
N PRO A 552 1.58 19.73 30.49
CA PRO A 552 1.86 20.38 31.76
C PRO A 552 2.04 21.88 31.56
N LEU A 553 1.64 22.66 32.56
CA LEU A 553 1.95 24.08 32.64
C LEU A 553 3.36 24.22 33.22
N ASP A 554 4.16 25.12 32.64
CA ASP A 554 5.40 25.55 33.27
C ASP A 554 5.03 26.36 34.52
N GLU A 555 5.15 25.75 35.70
CA GLU A 555 4.69 26.32 36.98
C GLU A 555 5.30 27.72 37.26
N ASN A 556 6.51 27.96 36.74
CA ASN A 556 7.20 29.25 36.84
C ASN A 556 6.51 30.40 36.07
N ALA A 557 5.78 30.10 34.99
CA ALA A 557 5.17 31.12 34.11
C ALA A 557 3.72 31.50 34.48
N GLU A 558 3.06 30.70 35.34
CA GLU A 558 1.76 31.08 35.93
C GLU A 558 1.91 31.79 37.28
N ASN A 559 2.90 31.43 38.10
CA ASN A 559 3.09 32.08 39.42
C ASN A 559 3.38 33.59 39.30
N GLU A 560 4.13 34.04 38.28
CA GLU A 560 4.32 35.48 38.00
C GLU A 560 3.02 36.24 37.67
N LYS A 561 1.92 35.55 37.36
CA LYS A 561 0.62 36.16 37.02
C LYS A 561 -0.44 36.01 38.11
N ASP A 562 -0.33 34.96 38.93
CA ASP A 562 -1.21 34.74 40.09
C ASP A 562 -0.71 35.48 41.36
N GLU A 563 0.52 36.03 41.36
CA GLU A 563 1.12 36.82 42.48
C GLU A 563 1.11 38.36 42.29
N LEU A 564 0.49 38.89 41.21
CA LEU A 564 0.40 40.34 40.91
C LEU A 564 -0.93 40.99 41.36
#